data_AF-G2ZXW6-F1
#
_entry.id   AF-G2ZXW6-F1
#
_cell.length_a   1.000
_cell.length_b   1.000
_cell.length_c   1.000
_cell.angle_alpha   90.00
_cell.angle_beta   90.00
_cell.angle_gamma   90.00
#
_symmetry.space_group_name_H-M   'P 1'
#
loop_
_entity.id
_entity.type
_entity.pdbx_description
1 polymer ?
#
loop_
_entity_poly.entity_id
_entity_poly.type
_entity_poly.pdbx_seq_one_letter_code
_entity_poly.pdbx_strand_id
1 'polypeptide(L)'
;MPKVIGGNGLPSFADNAPANDHVEPAAAPPAPTARAASQRLAELSAPRTPRKPPAMDGLKRRRKPETQRRLHRLRKALGEISPAPSSPEQAWADILRAMARADLAGWTLPALSDDAAIRHADGSVEIGLISHAIVFNPSGAFRIMDLLPPGSLYFEMAGHGGMAFVPPR
;
A
#
# COMPACT_ATOMS: atom_id res chain seq x y z
N MET A 1 -13.21 -24.71 -36.85
CA MET A 1 -12.49 -24.59 -35.57
C MET A 1 -12.37 -23.11 -35.21
N PRO A 2 -12.58 -22.69 -33.94
CA PRO A 2 -13.75 -22.89 -33.09
C PRO A 2 -14.43 -21.55 -32.71
N LYS A 3 -15.75 -21.56 -32.50
CA LYS A 3 -16.49 -20.51 -31.79
C LYS A 3 -17.48 -21.22 -30.86
N VAL A 4 -17.20 -21.20 -29.55
CA VAL A 4 -18.01 -21.84 -28.52
C VAL A 4 -18.23 -20.81 -27.42
N ILE A 5 -19.41 -20.19 -27.38
CA ILE A 5 -19.89 -19.41 -26.23
C ILE A 5 -21.42 -19.56 -26.15
N GLY A 6 -21.89 -19.91 -24.96
CA GLY A 6 -23.27 -19.71 -24.48
C GLY A 6 -24.20 -20.89 -24.72
N GLY A 7 -24.89 -21.44 -23.72
CA GLY A 7 -24.98 -21.12 -22.30
C GLY A 7 -25.86 -22.17 -21.64
N ASN A 8 -25.47 -22.65 -20.46
CA ASN A 8 -26.33 -23.50 -19.65
C ASN A 8 -27.07 -22.63 -18.65
N GLY A 9 -28.36 -22.47 -18.88
CA GLY A 9 -29.30 -21.81 -17.98
C GLY A 9 -29.55 -22.66 -16.73
N LEU A 10 -29.45 -22.03 -15.57
CA LEU A 10 -29.98 -22.52 -14.31
C LEU A 10 -31.45 -22.06 -14.20
N PRO A 11 -32.41 -22.93 -13.84
CA PRO A 11 -33.75 -22.46 -13.52
C PRO A 11 -33.77 -21.74 -12.16
N SER A 12 -34.46 -20.59 -12.16
CA SER A 12 -34.97 -19.88 -10.99
C SER A 12 -36.40 -20.35 -10.66
N PHE A 13 -36.99 -19.82 -9.58
CA PHE A 13 -38.35 -20.05 -9.03
C PHE A 13 -38.48 -21.32 -8.15
N ALA A 14 -39.09 -21.35 -6.96
CA ALA A 14 -40.03 -20.51 -6.22
C ALA A 14 -39.82 -20.79 -4.70
N ASP A 15 -39.83 -19.81 -3.79
CA ASP A 15 -40.96 -19.09 -3.19
C ASP A 15 -41.81 -19.91 -2.18
N ASN A 16 -41.89 -19.30 -1.00
CA ASN A 16 -42.93 -19.31 0.03
C ASN A 16 -43.05 -20.36 1.15
N ALA A 17 -43.33 -19.78 2.31
CA ALA A 17 -43.47 -20.31 3.66
C ALA A 17 -44.79 -21.08 3.87
N PRO A 18 -45.02 -21.57 5.10
CA PRO A 18 -46.33 -21.41 5.69
C PRO A 18 -46.30 -20.65 7.02
N ALA A 19 -47.23 -19.70 7.08
CA ALA A 19 -47.72 -19.05 8.28
C ALA A 19 -48.35 -20.07 9.25
N ASN A 20 -48.39 -19.70 10.53
CA ASN A 20 -49.44 -20.19 11.40
C ASN A 20 -49.89 -19.04 12.31
N ASP A 21 -51.16 -18.67 12.16
CA ASP A 21 -51.83 -17.58 12.87
C ASP A 21 -53.05 -18.13 13.62
N HIS A 22 -53.21 -17.64 14.86
CA HIS A 22 -54.43 -17.58 15.71
C HIS A 22 -54.99 -18.91 16.29
N VAL A 23 -55.49 -19.00 17.54
CA VAL A 23 -56.58 -18.23 18.21
C VAL A 23 -56.49 -18.27 19.77
N GLU A 24 -56.95 -17.18 20.42
CA GLU A 24 -57.24 -16.81 21.86
C GLU A 24 -58.26 -17.73 22.63
N PRO A 25 -58.78 -17.46 23.88
CA PRO A 25 -58.41 -16.57 25.03
C PRO A 25 -58.56 -17.19 26.46
N ALA A 26 -58.15 -16.44 27.51
CA ALA A 26 -58.94 -16.05 28.71
C ALA A 26 -58.25 -16.09 30.10
N ALA A 27 -58.56 -15.03 30.89
CA ALA A 27 -58.55 -14.87 32.35
C ALA A 27 -57.27 -14.40 33.09
N ALA A 28 -57.41 -13.27 33.80
CA ALA A 28 -56.46 -12.58 34.69
C ALA A 28 -56.59 -13.04 36.18
N PRO A 29 -56.01 -12.33 37.17
CA PRO A 29 -54.63 -12.32 37.69
C PRO A 29 -54.53 -13.03 39.08
N PRO A 30 -53.35 -13.10 39.74
CA PRO A 30 -53.08 -12.12 40.81
C PRO A 30 -51.59 -11.73 41.00
N ALA A 31 -51.35 -10.52 41.51
CA ALA A 31 -50.16 -10.14 42.28
C ALA A 31 -50.43 -10.43 43.79
N PRO A 32 -49.52 -10.26 44.77
CA PRO A 32 -48.12 -9.83 44.73
C PRO A 32 -47.17 -10.72 45.60
N THR A 33 -45.85 -10.54 45.51
CA THR A 33 -44.97 -10.38 46.69
C THR A 33 -43.53 -10.10 46.27
N ALA A 34 -43.03 -9.00 46.80
CA ALA A 34 -41.69 -8.49 46.60
C ALA A 34 -40.64 -9.40 47.23
N ARG A 35 -39.50 -9.60 46.54
CA ARG A 35 -38.18 -9.29 47.10
C ARG A 35 -37.05 -9.57 46.11
N ALA A 36 -36.10 -8.63 46.12
CA ALA A 36 -34.69 -8.83 45.85
C ALA A 36 -34.26 -9.15 44.41
N ALA A 37 -34.07 -8.10 43.62
CA ALA A 37 -33.08 -8.12 42.54
C ALA A 37 -32.35 -6.76 42.41
N SER A 38 -32.06 -6.12 43.54
CA SER A 38 -31.14 -4.98 43.62
C SER A 38 -29.70 -5.46 43.80
N GLN A 39 -29.20 -6.42 43.00
CA GLN A 39 -27.84 -6.96 43.19
C GLN A 39 -27.17 -7.46 41.90
N ARG A 40 -27.31 -6.79 40.75
CA ARG A 40 -26.43 -7.14 39.61
C ARG A 40 -26.07 -6.03 38.64
N LEU A 41 -25.91 -4.82 39.15
CA LEU A 41 -25.38 -3.69 38.37
C LEU A 41 -24.23 -2.96 39.09
N ALA A 42 -23.46 -3.69 39.91
CA ALA A 42 -22.36 -3.15 40.70
C ALA A 42 -21.06 -3.99 40.63
N GLU A 43 -20.83 -4.73 39.54
CA GLU A 43 -19.60 -5.53 39.36
C GLU A 43 -18.96 -5.36 37.97
N LEU A 44 -18.84 -4.12 37.48
CA LEU A 44 -17.86 -3.80 36.44
C LEU A 44 -17.19 -2.44 36.69
N SER A 45 -16.96 -2.12 37.97
CA SER A 45 -16.09 -1.01 38.38
C SER A 45 -14.66 -1.50 38.51
N ALA A 46 -14.03 -1.87 37.39
CA ALA A 46 -12.58 -1.97 37.31
C ALA A 46 -12.05 -0.69 36.66
N PRO A 47 -11.16 0.08 37.30
CA PRO A 47 -10.46 1.15 36.61
C PRO A 47 -9.61 0.49 35.53
N ARG A 48 -10.03 0.64 34.27
CA ARG A 48 -9.17 0.36 33.13
C ARG A 48 -8.00 1.32 33.25
N THR A 49 -6.90 0.86 33.83
CA THR A 49 -5.57 1.42 33.56
C THR A 49 -5.52 1.75 32.07
N PRO A 50 -5.16 2.97 31.65
CA PRO A 50 -4.94 3.23 30.25
C PRO A 50 -3.90 2.21 29.81
N ARG A 51 -4.33 1.24 28.99
CA ARG A 51 -3.41 0.36 28.28
C ARG A 51 -2.61 1.33 27.43
N LYS A 52 -1.44 1.69 27.94
CA LYS A 52 -0.37 2.33 27.18
C LYS A 52 -0.32 1.53 25.88
N PRO A 53 -0.60 2.14 24.72
CA PRO A 53 -0.43 1.41 23.47
C PRO A 53 0.97 0.80 23.52
N PRO A 54 1.14 -0.49 23.16
CA PRO A 54 2.47 -1.07 23.12
C PRO A 54 3.32 -0.11 22.31
N ALA A 55 4.32 0.47 22.97
CA ALA A 55 5.21 1.43 22.35
C ALA A 55 5.66 0.81 21.03
N MET A 56 5.40 1.51 19.93
CA MET A 56 5.87 1.17 18.60
C MET A 56 7.41 1.24 18.48
N ASP A 57 8.13 0.88 19.54
CA ASP A 57 9.58 0.83 19.64
C ASP A 57 10.18 -0.43 18.99
N GLY A 58 9.34 -1.39 18.58
CA GLY A 58 9.79 -2.65 17.96
C GLY A 58 9.97 -2.62 16.43
N LEU A 59 9.48 -1.59 15.73
CA LEU A 59 9.49 -1.54 14.26
C LEU A 59 10.56 -0.64 13.65
N LYS A 60 11.58 -0.28 14.45
CA LYS A 60 12.91 -0.03 13.88
C LYS A 60 13.49 -1.39 13.43
N ARG A 61 12.91 -1.99 12.39
CA ARG A 61 13.62 -2.94 11.51
C ARG A 61 14.74 -2.12 10.88
N ARG A 62 15.81 -1.88 11.65
CA ARG A 62 17.04 -1.30 11.14
C ARG A 62 17.45 -2.27 10.04
N ARG A 63 17.30 -1.83 8.79
CA ARG A 63 17.94 -2.50 7.65
C ARG A 63 19.37 -2.80 8.10
N LYS A 64 19.88 -4.00 7.77
CA LYS A 64 21.22 -4.44 8.18
C LYS A 64 22.20 -3.27 7.94
N PRO A 65 23.17 -3.01 8.84
CA PRO A 65 24.05 -1.84 8.73
C PRO A 65 24.77 -1.78 7.37
N GLU A 66 25.04 -2.93 6.78
CA GLU A 66 25.58 -3.05 5.43
C GLU A 66 24.61 -2.52 4.35
N THR A 67 23.33 -2.86 4.42
CA THR A 67 22.29 -2.31 3.53
C THR A 67 22.17 -0.80 3.68
N GLN A 68 22.25 -0.26 4.89
CA GLN A 68 22.22 1.19 5.11
C GLN A 68 23.43 1.89 4.48
N ARG A 69 24.63 1.32 4.61
CA ARG A 69 25.84 1.84 3.96
C ARG A 69 25.72 1.82 2.44
N ARG A 70 25.21 0.72 1.87
CA ARG A 70 24.95 0.59 0.42
C ARG A 70 23.96 1.65 -0.08
N LEU A 71 22.84 1.85 0.62
CA LEU A 71 21.87 2.90 0.30
C LEU A 71 22.47 4.29 0.44
N HIS A 72 23.27 4.54 1.49
CA HIS A 72 23.95 5.82 1.63
C HIS A 72 24.90 6.11 0.46
N ARG A 73 25.68 5.12 0.01
CA ARG A 73 26.53 5.23 -1.19
C ARG A 73 25.71 5.51 -2.44
N LEU A 74 24.59 4.81 -2.63
CA LEU A 74 23.69 5.06 -3.75
C LEU A 74 23.14 6.48 -3.73
N ARG A 75 22.64 6.94 -2.57
CA ARG A 75 22.10 8.29 -2.42
C ARG A 75 23.16 9.36 -2.73
N LYS A 76 24.41 9.13 -2.31
CA LYS A 76 25.54 9.99 -2.68
C LYS A 76 25.80 9.96 -4.19
N ALA A 77 25.89 8.79 -4.80
CA ALA A 77 26.14 8.64 -6.23
C ALA A 77 25.04 9.27 -7.09
N LEU A 78 23.78 9.16 -6.67
CA LEU A 78 22.64 9.83 -7.31
C LEU A 78 22.72 11.35 -7.16
N GLY A 79 23.15 11.86 -6.01
CA GLY A 79 23.38 13.29 -5.80
C GLY A 79 24.55 13.87 -6.60
N GLU A 80 25.43 13.01 -7.13
CA GLU A 80 26.55 13.40 -8.01
C GLU A 80 26.16 13.40 -9.50
N ILE A 81 24.91 13.12 -9.84
CA ILE A 81 24.41 13.23 -11.22
C ILE A 81 24.35 14.72 -11.58
N SER A 82 25.22 15.11 -12.50
CA SER A 82 25.27 16.44 -13.10
C SER A 82 25.85 16.32 -14.51
N PRO A 83 25.26 16.94 -15.54
CA PRO A 83 24.06 17.81 -15.50
C PRO A 83 22.75 17.02 -15.24
N ALA A 84 21.68 17.75 -14.89
CA ALA A 84 20.37 17.16 -14.69
C ALA A 84 19.86 16.50 -15.99
N PRO A 85 19.30 15.28 -15.92
CA PRO A 85 18.83 14.54 -17.09
C PRO A 85 17.69 15.27 -17.79
N SER A 86 17.70 15.25 -19.13
CA SER A 86 16.69 15.90 -19.98
C SER A 86 15.61 14.95 -20.48
N SER A 87 15.77 13.65 -20.30
CA SER A 87 14.83 12.62 -20.75
C SER A 87 14.79 11.45 -19.77
N PRO A 88 13.72 10.65 -19.76
CA PRO A 88 13.63 9.47 -18.90
C PRO A 88 14.72 8.45 -19.22
N GLU A 89 15.11 8.28 -20.48
CA GLU A 89 16.21 7.39 -20.90
C GLU A 89 17.56 7.84 -20.34
N GLN A 90 17.80 9.15 -20.36
CA GLN A 90 19.01 9.73 -19.80
C GLN A 90 19.03 9.52 -18.28
N ALA A 91 17.91 9.82 -17.59
CA ALA A 91 17.77 9.59 -16.15
C ALA A 91 17.99 8.11 -15.80
N TRP A 92 17.44 7.18 -16.58
CA TRP A 92 17.64 5.75 -16.41
C TRP A 92 19.13 5.35 -16.53
N ALA A 93 19.81 5.84 -17.57
CA ALA A 93 21.23 5.59 -17.76
C ALA A 93 22.08 6.20 -16.62
N ASP A 94 21.70 7.38 -16.13
CA ASP A 94 22.35 8.04 -15.00
C ASP A 94 22.19 7.27 -13.69
N ILE A 95 20.99 6.76 -13.40
CA ILE A 95 20.77 5.88 -12.25
C ILE A 95 21.62 4.61 -12.39
N LEU A 96 21.68 4.01 -13.57
CA LEU A 96 22.46 2.80 -13.80
C LEU A 96 23.97 3.04 -13.57
N ARG A 97 24.49 4.19 -14.01
CA ARG A 97 25.86 4.64 -13.69
C ARG A 97 26.06 4.90 -12.20
N ALA A 98 25.10 5.54 -11.53
CA ALA A 98 25.14 5.77 -10.09
C ALA A 98 25.14 4.45 -9.30
N MET A 99 24.37 3.46 -9.74
CA MET A 99 24.34 2.13 -9.15
C MET A 99 25.67 1.40 -9.29
N ALA A 100 26.31 1.49 -10.47
CA ALA A 100 27.65 0.95 -10.70
C ALA A 100 28.69 1.61 -9.77
N ARG A 101 28.65 2.95 -9.62
CA ARG A 101 29.53 3.70 -8.69
C ARG A 101 29.31 3.35 -7.23
N ALA A 102 28.07 3.01 -6.84
CA ALA A 102 27.72 2.66 -5.48
C ALA A 102 28.08 1.21 -5.09
N ASP A 103 28.58 0.43 -6.05
CA ASP A 103 28.91 -0.99 -5.90
C ASP A 103 27.71 -1.80 -5.39
N LEU A 104 26.58 -1.67 -6.10
CA LEU A 104 25.35 -2.39 -5.79
C LEU A 104 25.27 -3.71 -6.57
N ALA A 105 26.23 -4.59 -6.35
CA ALA A 105 26.20 -5.92 -6.92
C ALA A 105 24.87 -6.64 -6.56
N GLY A 106 24.13 -7.07 -7.60
CA GLY A 106 22.84 -7.76 -7.47
C GLY A 106 21.60 -6.86 -7.51
N TRP A 107 21.74 -5.54 -7.65
CA TRP A 107 20.60 -4.68 -8.00
C TRP A 107 20.59 -4.47 -9.51
N THR A 108 19.49 -4.87 -10.15
CA THR A 108 19.25 -4.63 -11.57
C THR A 108 18.18 -3.56 -11.73
N LEU A 109 18.36 -2.71 -12.72
CA LEU A 109 17.36 -1.74 -13.13
C LEU A 109 16.74 -2.25 -14.44
N PRO A 110 15.46 -2.64 -14.46
CA PRO A 110 14.75 -3.03 -15.68
C PRO A 110 14.79 -1.90 -16.72
N ALA A 111 14.71 -2.25 -18.00
CA ALA A 111 14.66 -1.25 -19.06
C ALA A 111 13.33 -0.46 -19.01
N LEU A 112 13.32 0.79 -19.50
CA LEU A 112 12.08 1.58 -19.62
C LEU A 112 11.07 1.00 -20.62
N SER A 113 11.53 0.13 -21.52
CA SER A 113 10.70 -0.60 -22.48
C SER A 113 10.29 -1.99 -21.98
N ASP A 114 10.60 -2.33 -20.73
CA ASP A 114 10.17 -3.59 -20.14
C ASP A 114 8.65 -3.62 -20.03
N ASP A 115 8.04 -4.80 -20.20
CA ASP A 115 6.59 -4.99 -20.12
C ASP A 115 6.06 -4.69 -18.71
N ALA A 116 6.91 -4.85 -17.69
CA ALA A 116 6.58 -4.49 -16.32
C ALA A 116 6.63 -2.98 -16.03
N ALA A 117 7.09 -2.16 -16.99
CA ALA A 117 7.10 -0.70 -16.85
C ALA A 117 5.70 -0.12 -17.12
N ILE A 118 5.17 0.63 -16.15
CA ILE A 118 3.86 1.27 -16.26
C ILE A 118 4.06 2.62 -16.95
N ARG A 119 3.36 2.83 -18.07
CA ARG A 119 3.34 4.09 -18.79
C ARG A 119 2.08 4.87 -18.45
N HIS A 120 2.27 6.06 -17.91
CA HIS A 120 1.21 6.96 -17.51
C HIS A 120 0.83 7.90 -18.67
N ALA A 121 -0.40 8.42 -18.65
CA ALA A 121 -0.95 9.23 -19.74
C ALA A 121 -0.23 10.59 -19.93
N ASP A 122 0.42 11.07 -18.87
CA ASP A 122 1.27 12.26 -18.86
C ASP A 122 2.66 12.03 -19.48
N GLY A 123 2.95 10.81 -19.96
CA GLY A 123 4.25 10.42 -20.49
C GLY A 123 5.26 10.01 -19.42
N SER A 124 4.87 9.96 -18.15
CA SER A 124 5.72 9.43 -17.09
C SER A 124 5.81 7.92 -17.18
N VAL A 125 6.97 7.37 -16.82
CA VAL A 125 7.24 5.93 -16.81
C VAL A 125 7.57 5.50 -15.39
N GLU A 126 6.92 4.46 -14.91
CA GLU A 126 7.16 3.88 -13.59
C GLU A 126 7.72 2.47 -13.73
N ILE A 127 8.83 2.22 -13.05
CA ILE A 127 9.49 0.93 -12.95
C ILE A 127 9.36 0.41 -11.52
N GLY A 128 8.69 -0.74 -11.39
CA GLY A 128 8.65 -1.50 -10.15
C GLY A 128 9.93 -2.28 -9.93
N LEU A 129 10.49 -2.20 -8.72
CA LEU A 129 11.54 -3.06 -8.19
C LEU A 129 10.99 -3.85 -7.00
N ILE A 130 11.72 -4.88 -6.56
CA ILE A 130 11.29 -5.79 -5.47
C ILE A 130 10.87 -5.05 -4.19
N SER A 131 11.47 -3.90 -3.89
CA SER A 131 11.16 -3.11 -2.69
C SER A 131 11.13 -1.61 -2.93
N HIS A 132 11.24 -1.17 -4.19
CA HIS A 132 11.29 0.24 -4.53
C HIS A 132 10.49 0.45 -5.82
N ALA A 133 10.03 1.67 -6.05
CA ALA A 133 9.51 2.08 -7.35
C ALA A 133 10.30 3.29 -7.82
N ILE A 134 10.57 3.38 -9.11
CA ILE A 134 11.23 4.53 -9.72
C ILE A 134 10.28 5.11 -10.76
N VAL A 135 9.93 6.37 -10.58
CA VAL A 135 9.09 7.11 -11.52
C VAL A 135 9.95 8.14 -12.25
N PHE A 136 9.85 8.16 -13.56
CA PHE A 136 10.55 9.06 -14.47
C PHE A 136 9.53 9.97 -15.16
N ASN A 137 9.74 11.27 -15.09
CA ASN A 137 8.98 12.24 -15.88
C ASN A 137 9.61 12.44 -17.26
N PRO A 138 8.81 12.89 -18.24
CA PRO A 138 9.33 13.24 -19.58
C PRO A 138 10.38 14.37 -19.53
N SER A 139 10.37 15.21 -18.49
CA SER A 139 11.38 16.25 -18.25
C SER A 139 12.76 15.72 -17.84
N GLY A 140 12.87 14.40 -17.62
CA GLY A 140 14.04 13.75 -17.02
C GLY A 140 14.05 13.78 -15.48
N ALA A 141 13.14 14.51 -14.84
CA ALA A 141 12.99 14.45 -13.39
C ALA A 141 12.62 13.01 -12.96
N PHE A 142 13.14 12.55 -11.83
CA PHE A 142 12.81 11.22 -11.35
C PHE A 142 12.72 11.15 -9.83
N ARG A 143 11.93 10.17 -9.37
CA ARG A 143 11.70 9.91 -7.95
C ARG A 143 11.84 8.42 -7.68
N ILE A 144 12.61 8.09 -6.65
CA ILE A 144 12.76 6.74 -6.12
C ILE A 144 11.97 6.67 -4.82
N MET A 145 11.03 5.74 -4.74
CA MET A 145 10.17 5.49 -3.59
C MET A 145 10.51 4.14 -2.97
N ASP A 146 10.53 4.07 -1.65
CA ASP A 146 10.62 2.81 -0.91
C ASP A 146 9.21 2.23 -0.79
N LEU A 147 9.00 0.98 -1.20
CA LEU A 147 7.70 0.30 -1.10
C LEU A 147 7.52 -0.39 0.26
N LEU A 148 8.58 -0.51 1.06
CA LEU A 148 8.44 -1.06 2.41
C LEU A 148 7.72 -0.05 3.33
N PRO A 149 6.77 -0.50 4.17
CA PRO A 149 6.10 0.36 5.14
C PRO A 149 7.11 1.13 6.00
N PRO A 150 6.97 2.45 6.16
CA PRO A 150 5.79 3.27 5.88
C PRO A 150 5.65 3.84 4.45
N GLY A 151 6.49 3.45 3.49
CA GLY A 151 6.43 3.96 2.11
C GLY A 151 7.00 5.37 2.00
N SER A 152 8.33 5.50 2.04
CA SER A 152 9.01 6.81 2.13
C SER A 152 9.71 7.19 0.82
N LEU A 153 9.76 8.50 0.56
CA LEU A 153 10.61 9.06 -0.48
C LEU A 153 12.08 8.70 -0.20
N TYR A 154 12.70 7.95 -1.10
CA TYR A 154 14.09 7.59 -0.98
C TYR A 154 15.01 8.67 -1.57
N PHE A 155 14.70 9.10 -2.80
CA PHE A 155 15.46 10.11 -3.51
C PHE A 155 14.60 10.81 -4.56
N GLU A 156 14.89 12.08 -4.82
CA GLU A 156 14.26 12.86 -5.88
C GLU A 156 15.33 13.69 -6.57
N MET A 157 15.21 13.80 -7.90
CA MET A 157 16.03 14.66 -8.71
C MET A 157 15.15 15.47 -9.66
N ALA A 158 15.48 16.76 -9.73
CA ALA A 158 14.92 17.65 -10.75
C ALA A 158 15.48 17.29 -12.13
N GLY A 159 14.64 17.45 -13.15
CA GLY A 159 15.02 17.28 -14.53
C GLY A 159 15.78 18.49 -15.07
N HIS A 160 16.00 18.48 -16.38
CA HIS A 160 16.70 19.54 -17.08
C HIS A 160 16.06 20.92 -16.83
N GLY A 161 16.90 21.95 -16.72
CA GLY A 161 16.46 23.31 -16.40
C GLY A 161 15.91 23.49 -14.98
N GLY A 162 16.10 22.50 -14.09
CA GLY A 162 15.58 22.55 -12.72
C GLY A 162 14.08 22.23 -12.62
N MET A 163 13.52 21.55 -13.63
CA MET A 163 12.11 21.13 -13.60
C MET A 163 11.87 20.15 -12.46
N ALA A 164 10.99 20.52 -11.53
CA ALA A 164 10.62 19.68 -10.40
C ALA A 164 9.93 18.39 -10.86
N PHE A 165 10.04 17.35 -10.05
CA PHE A 165 9.32 16.11 -10.27
C PHE A 165 7.81 16.32 -10.12
N VAL A 166 7.03 15.77 -11.05
CA VAL A 166 5.56 15.81 -11.03
C VAL A 166 5.06 14.37 -10.87
N PRO A 167 4.25 14.06 -9.83
CA PRO A 167 3.70 12.72 -9.69
C PRO A 167 2.75 12.39 -10.85
N PRO A 168 2.79 11.15 -11.37
CA PRO A 168 1.97 10.71 -12.48
C PRO A 168 0.47 10.73 -12.14
N ARG A 169 -0.38 10.90 -13.16
CA ARG A 169 -1.85 10.97 -13.06
C ARG A 169 -2.54 9.80 -13.74
#